data_AF-X1RMA0-F1
#
_entry.id   AF-X1RMA0-F1
#
_cell.length_a   1.000
_cell.length_b   1.000
_cell.length_c   1.000
_cell.angle_alpha   90.00
_cell.angle_beta   90.00
_cell.angle_gamma   90.00
#
_symmetry.space_group_name_H-M   'P 1'
#
loop_
_entity.id
_entity.type
_entity.pdbx_description
1 polymer ?
#
loop_
_entity_poly.entity_id
_entity_poly.type
_entity_poly.pdbx_seq_one_letter_code
_entity_poly.pdbx_strand_id
1 'polypeptide(L)'
;MFGHLTYKQPVTKIGADRDFNRFVRGIDEKCFGRRYRERGKHITFARGVEYQIRGVLHNHVLLGLTGDLSPFDIIRLWERIGSLVEIDGVLQPRTGFARVYEYDPNLGGSHYVSKYAVKGGTVEVGCSKKTELALQLRPF
;
A
#
# COMPACT_ATOMS: atom_id res chain seq x y z
N MET A 1 -8.45 -2.34 5.91
CA MET A 1 -8.23 -0.87 5.90
C MET A 1 -8.13 -0.34 4.48
N PHE A 2 -8.49 0.93 4.27
CA PHE A 2 -8.33 1.63 3.01
C PHE A 2 -7.47 2.89 3.22
N GLY A 3 -6.54 3.19 2.31
CA GLY A 3 -5.55 4.23 2.49
C GLY A 3 -5.24 5.04 1.24
N HIS A 4 -4.93 6.32 1.47
CA HIS A 4 -4.42 7.28 0.52
C HIS A 4 -2.99 7.64 0.92
N LEU A 5 -1.99 7.24 0.13
CA LEU A 5 -0.57 7.36 0.47
C LEU A 5 0.14 8.23 -0.57
N THR A 6 0.62 9.39 -0.14
CA THR A 6 1.21 10.41 -1.03
C THR A 6 2.68 10.64 -0.69
N TYR A 7 3.49 10.82 -1.73
CA TYR A 7 4.87 11.29 -1.58
C TYR A 7 4.92 12.80 -1.26
N LYS A 8 6.05 13.26 -0.73
CA LYS A 8 6.31 14.69 -0.48
C LYS A 8 6.80 15.43 -1.73
N GLN A 9 7.51 14.72 -2.60
CA GLN A 9 8.10 15.23 -3.85
C GLN A 9 7.82 14.27 -5.01
N PRO A 10 7.99 14.71 -6.28
CA PRO A 10 7.92 13.84 -7.43
C PRO A 10 8.87 12.64 -7.29
N VAL A 11 8.39 11.46 -7.71
CA VAL A 11 9.14 10.21 -7.64
C VAL A 11 8.92 9.43 -8.91
N THR A 12 9.99 8.80 -9.43
CA THR A 12 9.88 7.90 -10.56
C THR A 12 9.06 6.68 -10.18
N LYS A 13 8.38 6.05 -11.16
CA LYS A 13 7.58 4.84 -10.90
C LYS A 13 8.41 3.75 -10.19
N ILE A 14 9.64 3.53 -10.64
CA ILE A 14 10.57 2.56 -10.04
C ILE A 14 10.88 2.89 -8.57
N GLY A 15 11.11 4.17 -8.27
CA GLY A 15 11.33 4.62 -6.89
C GLY A 15 10.09 4.40 -6.02
N ALA A 16 8.91 4.70 -6.57
CA ALA A 16 7.66 4.53 -5.86
C ALA A 16 7.36 3.06 -5.56
N ASP A 17 7.55 2.17 -6.53
CA ASP A 17 7.34 0.73 -6.38
C ASP A 17 8.31 0.13 -5.34
N ARG A 18 9.56 0.59 -5.31
CA ARG A 18 10.54 0.19 -4.29
C ARG A 18 10.09 0.59 -2.88
N ASP A 19 9.64 1.83 -2.71
CA ASP A 19 9.18 2.34 -1.42
C ASP A 19 7.87 1.67 -0.99
N PHE A 20 6.96 1.42 -1.92
CA PHE A 20 5.73 0.67 -1.67
C PHE A 20 6.03 -0.76 -1.21
N ASN A 21 6.96 -1.46 -1.85
CA ASN A 21 7.38 -2.79 -1.41
C ASN A 21 8.01 -2.79 -0.01
N ARG A 22 8.75 -1.72 0.35
CA ARG A 22 9.27 -1.55 1.72
C ARG A 22 8.14 -1.31 2.72
N PHE A 23 7.13 -0.53 2.35
CA PHE A 23 5.93 -0.30 3.15
C PHE A 23 5.18 -1.61 3.42
N VAL A 24 4.86 -2.37 2.39
CA VAL A 24 4.20 -3.68 2.52
C VAL A 24 5.01 -4.62 3.41
N ARG A 25 6.33 -4.69 3.21
CA ARG A 25 7.21 -5.49 4.08
C ARG A 25 7.13 -5.05 5.54
N GLY A 26 7.10 -3.74 5.80
CA GLY A 26 6.97 -3.22 7.16
C GLY A 26 5.64 -3.60 7.83
N ILE A 27 4.56 -3.70 7.04
CA ILE A 27 3.27 -4.21 7.53
C ILE A 27 3.39 -5.71 7.81
N ASP A 28 3.92 -6.49 6.87
CA ASP A 28 4.10 -7.94 7.04
C ASP A 28 4.91 -8.28 8.31
N GLU A 29 6.03 -7.57 8.54
CA GLU A 29 6.87 -7.77 9.70
C GLU A 29 6.12 -7.46 11.00
N LYS A 30 5.27 -6.43 11.02
CA LYS A 30 4.42 -6.08 12.16
C LYS A 30 3.31 -7.10 12.39
N CYS A 31 2.69 -7.64 11.34
CA CYS A 31 1.57 -8.59 11.45
C CYS A 31 2.03 -10.02 11.75
N PHE A 32 3.16 -10.46 11.18
CA PHE A 32 3.55 -11.87 11.15
C PHE A 32 4.95 -12.15 11.71
N GLY A 33 5.69 -11.11 12.09
CA GLY A 33 7.06 -11.18 12.60
C GLY A 33 8.12 -11.23 11.48
N ARG A 34 9.40 -11.16 11.88
CA ARG A 34 10.54 -11.04 10.94
C ARG A 34 10.69 -12.20 9.95
N ARG A 35 10.24 -13.41 10.31
CA ARG A 35 10.33 -14.64 9.50
C ARG A 35 9.05 -14.93 8.71
N TYR A 36 8.28 -13.90 8.35
CA TYR A 36 6.99 -14.07 7.69
C TYR A 36 7.12 -14.75 6.32
N ARG A 37 8.23 -14.49 5.60
CA ARG A 37 8.48 -15.01 4.24
C ARG A 37 8.70 -16.52 4.25
N GLU A 38 9.48 -17.02 5.19
CA GLU A 38 9.77 -18.43 5.41
C GLU A 38 8.50 -19.19 5.81
N ARG A 39 7.55 -18.50 6.45
CA ARG A 39 6.24 -19.02 6.81
C ARG A 39 5.19 -18.88 5.70
N GLY A 40 5.57 -18.36 4.54
CA GLY A 40 4.67 -18.11 3.41
C GLY A 40 3.52 -17.16 3.74
N LYS A 41 3.69 -16.27 4.71
CA LYS A 41 2.71 -15.26 5.10
C LYS A 41 2.92 -14.00 4.24
N HIS A 42 1.82 -13.29 3.98
CA HIS A 42 1.83 -11.99 3.34
C HIS A 42 0.47 -11.35 3.59
N ILE A 43 0.42 -10.03 3.77
CA ILE A 43 -0.83 -9.30 3.72
C ILE A 43 -1.45 -9.46 2.32
N THR A 44 -2.73 -9.14 2.20
CA THR A 44 -3.36 -8.99 0.88
C THR A 44 -3.55 -7.51 0.60
N PHE A 45 -3.21 -7.06 -0.60
CA PHE A 45 -3.45 -5.68 -0.98
C PHE A 45 -3.93 -5.56 -2.42
N ALA A 46 -4.67 -4.48 -2.68
CA ALA A 46 -4.87 -3.94 -4.00
C ALA A 46 -4.41 -2.48 -4.00
N ARG A 47 -3.65 -2.07 -5.02
CA ARG A 47 -3.04 -0.75 -5.14
C ARG A 47 -3.38 -0.13 -6.48
N GLY A 48 -4.06 1.01 -6.46
CA GLY A 48 -4.17 1.92 -7.60
C GLY A 48 -3.12 3.03 -7.49
N VAL A 49 -2.59 3.48 -8.62
CA VAL A 49 -1.65 4.60 -8.69
C VAL A 49 -2.27 5.74 -9.49
N GLU A 50 -2.20 6.96 -8.95
CA GLU A 50 -2.56 8.20 -9.65
C GLU A 50 -1.50 9.28 -9.40
N TYR A 51 -1.56 10.36 -10.19
CA TYR A 51 -0.80 11.57 -9.93
C TYR A 51 -1.74 12.64 -9.39
N GLN A 52 -1.35 13.30 -8.30
CA GLN A 52 -2.04 14.51 -7.85
C GLN A 52 -1.83 15.65 -8.86
N ILE A 53 -2.66 16.69 -8.79
CA ILE A 53 -2.54 17.90 -9.62
C ILE A 53 -1.13 18.50 -9.55
N ARG A 54 -0.45 18.38 -8.40
CA ARG A 54 0.94 18.80 -8.18
C ARG A 54 2.02 17.87 -8.79
N GLY A 55 1.64 16.89 -9.60
CA GLY A 55 2.55 15.96 -10.28
C GLY A 55 3.19 14.90 -9.37
N VAL A 56 2.70 14.75 -8.13
CA VAL A 56 3.24 13.79 -7.17
C VAL A 56 2.41 12.50 -7.17
N LEU A 57 3.10 11.36 -7.16
CA LEU A 57 2.47 10.04 -7.14
C LEU A 57 1.66 9.84 -5.84
N HIS A 58 0.48 9.28 -6.01
CA HIS A 58 -0.49 9.01 -4.96
C HIS A 58 -1.00 7.59 -5.11
N ASN A 59 -0.80 6.79 -4.07
CA ASN A 59 -1.28 5.42 -4.04
C ASN A 59 -2.63 5.39 -3.32
N HIS A 60 -3.56 4.65 -3.89
CA HIS A 60 -4.77 4.24 -3.23
C HIS A 60 -4.68 2.77 -2.94
N VAL A 61 -4.84 2.39 -1.68
CA VAL A 61 -4.56 1.03 -1.23
C VAL A 61 -5.73 0.47 -0.46
N LEU A 62 -6.13 -0.75 -0.80
CA LEU A 62 -6.98 -1.59 0.02
C LEU A 62 -6.09 -2.65 0.65
N LEU A 63 -6.06 -2.72 1.98
CA LEU A 63 -5.20 -3.61 2.76
C LEU A 63 -6.06 -4.58 3.56
N GLY A 64 -5.76 -5.87 3.43
CA GLY A 64 -6.38 -6.98 4.15
C GLY A 64 -5.36 -7.84 4.87
N LEU A 65 -5.81 -8.62 5.85
CA LEU A 65 -4.97 -9.43 6.74
C LEU A 65 -3.94 -8.60 7.54
N THR A 66 -4.30 -7.37 7.89
CA THR A 66 -3.43 -6.45 8.65
C THR A 66 -3.41 -6.73 10.16
N GLY A 67 -4.10 -7.77 10.63
CA GLY A 67 -4.21 -8.10 12.05
C GLY A 67 -4.79 -6.93 12.85
N ASP A 68 -4.19 -6.67 14.01
CA ASP A 68 -4.62 -5.62 14.95
C ASP A 68 -3.99 -4.25 14.68
N LEU A 69 -3.35 -4.05 13.53
CA LEU A 69 -2.78 -2.75 13.18
C LEU A 69 -3.88 -1.72 13.01
N SER A 70 -3.76 -0.62 13.75
CA SER A 70 -4.65 0.52 13.61
C SER A 70 -4.34 1.32 12.33
N PRO A 71 -5.29 2.14 11.84
CA PRO A 71 -5.02 3.10 10.77
C PRO A 71 -3.81 4.00 11.07
N PHE A 72 -3.60 4.35 12.35
CA PHE A 72 -2.47 5.16 12.78
C PHE A 72 -1.13 4.44 12.63
N ASP A 73 -1.06 3.14 12.88
CA ASP A 73 0.17 2.34 12.66
C ASP A 73 0.57 2.37 11.19
N ILE A 74 -0.41 2.27 10.29
CA ILE A 74 -0.20 2.31 8.85
C ILE A 74 0.28 3.70 8.40
N ILE A 75 -0.35 4.77 8.89
CA ILE A 75 0.06 6.15 8.63
C ILE A 75 1.52 6.37 9.07
N ARG A 76 1.85 5.99 10.31
CA ARG A 76 3.20 6.14 10.87
C ARG A 76 4.25 5.33 10.12
N LEU A 77 3.90 4.15 9.64
CA LEU A 77 4.80 3.36 8.82
C LEU A 77 5.07 4.06 7.49
N TRP A 78 4.03 4.55 6.79
CA TRP A 78 4.22 5.31 5.55
C TRP A 78 5.10 6.53 5.75
N GLU A 79 4.88 7.33 6.79
CA GLU A 79 5.64 8.55 7.09
C GLU A 79 7.15 8.34 7.30
N ARG A 80 7.58 7.12 7.64
CA ARG A 80 8.94 6.82 8.10
C ARG A 80 9.76 5.97 7.14
N ILE A 81 9.19 5.51 6.03
CA ILE A 81 9.85 4.61 5.08
C ILE A 81 10.33 5.32 3.81
N GLY A 82 11.07 4.61 2.97
CA GLY A 82 11.53 5.12 1.70
C GLY A 82 12.87 5.87 1.76
N SER A 83 13.38 6.25 0.60
CA SER A 83 14.68 6.93 0.52
C SER A 83 14.62 8.33 1.13
N LEU A 84 15.69 8.72 1.83
CA LEU A 84 15.85 10.09 2.30
C LEU A 84 16.02 11.04 1.12
N VAL A 85 15.38 12.20 1.21
CA VAL A 85 15.48 13.33 0.29
C VAL A 85 15.60 14.60 1.10
N GLU A 86 16.29 15.59 0.54
CA GLU A 86 16.35 16.92 1.14
C GLU A 86 15.12 17.73 0.72
N ILE A 87 14.43 18.29 1.70
CA ILE A 87 13.32 19.22 1.51
C ILE A 87 13.57 20.36 2.49
N ASP A 88 13.69 21.58 1.96
CA ASP A 88 13.96 22.79 2.73
C ASP A 88 15.17 22.68 3.67
N GLY A 89 16.26 22.04 3.19
CA GLY A 89 17.50 21.84 3.96
C GLY A 89 17.45 20.72 5.00
N VAL A 90 16.37 19.93 5.05
CA VAL A 90 16.22 18.82 6.01
C VAL A 90 16.11 17.49 5.27
N LEU A 91 17.00 16.55 5.62
CA LEU A 91 16.90 15.17 5.17
C LEU A 91 15.74 14.46 5.86
N GLN A 92 14.79 13.97 5.07
CA GLN A 92 13.63 13.26 5.56
C GLN A 92 13.18 12.18 4.56
N PRO A 93 12.41 11.17 5.01
CA PRO A 93 11.86 10.18 4.08
C PRO A 93 10.98 10.87 3.02
N ARG A 94 11.08 10.42 1.77
CA ARG A 94 10.31 10.97 0.64
C ARG A 94 8.83 10.61 0.66
N THR A 95 8.47 9.51 1.32
CA THR A 95 7.08 9.26 1.67
C THR A 95 6.64 10.28 2.73
N GLY A 96 5.34 10.51 2.87
CA GLY A 96 4.92 11.56 3.79
C GLY A 96 3.48 11.47 4.20
N PHE A 97 2.57 11.84 3.30
CA PHE A 97 1.21 12.11 3.73
C PHE A 97 0.36 10.85 3.56
N ALA A 98 -0.26 10.40 4.64
CA ALA A 98 -1.21 9.29 4.60
C ALA A 98 -2.54 9.68 5.24
N ARG A 99 -3.63 9.19 4.66
CA ARG A 99 -4.92 9.08 5.33
C ARG A 99 -5.37 7.64 5.22
N VAL A 100 -5.70 7.03 6.34
CA VAL A 100 -6.10 5.62 6.41
C VAL A 100 -7.39 5.54 7.18
N TYR A 101 -8.31 4.75 6.65
CA TYR A 101 -9.66 4.54 7.15
C TYR A 101 -9.89 3.06 7.36
N GLU A 102 -10.82 2.75 8.26
CA GLU A 102 -11.34 1.40 8.37
C GLU A 102 -12.04 0.98 7.07
N TYR A 103 -12.01 -0.32 6.80
CA TYR A 103 -12.73 -0.87 5.66
C TYR A 103 -14.20 -1.06 6.01
N ASP A 104 -15.10 -0.54 5.17
CA ASP A 104 -16.53 -0.82 5.28
C ASP A 104 -16.89 -2.06 4.44
N PRO A 105 -17.30 -3.18 5.07
CA PRO A 105 -17.64 -4.39 4.34
C PRO A 105 -18.87 -4.23 3.43
N ASN A 106 -19.76 -3.27 3.69
CA ASN A 106 -20.97 -3.07 2.89
C ASN A 106 -20.68 -2.44 1.52
N LEU A 107 -19.57 -1.72 1.39
CA LEU A 107 -19.18 -1.08 0.14
C LEU A 107 -18.44 -2.04 -0.81
N GLY A 108 -17.83 -3.10 -0.27
CA GLY A 108 -17.06 -4.07 -1.03
C GLY A 108 -15.72 -3.53 -1.56
N GLY A 109 -14.82 -4.43 -1.93
CA GLY A 109 -13.49 -4.05 -2.45
C GLY A 109 -13.55 -3.21 -3.73
N SER A 110 -14.54 -3.46 -4.59
CA SER A 110 -14.74 -2.74 -5.86
C SER A 110 -14.93 -1.25 -5.64
N HIS A 111 -15.67 -0.82 -4.61
CA HIS A 111 -15.86 0.60 -4.30
C HIS A 111 -14.53 1.36 -4.13
N TYR A 112 -13.55 0.71 -3.50
CA TYR A 112 -12.29 1.35 -3.15
C TYR A 112 -11.27 1.38 -4.30
N VAL A 113 -11.27 0.40 -5.21
CA VAL A 113 -10.21 0.25 -6.22
C VAL A 113 -10.69 0.28 -7.68
N SER A 114 -11.97 0.04 -7.97
CA SER A 114 -12.47 -0.06 -9.35
C SER A 114 -12.29 1.22 -10.17
N LYS A 115 -12.45 2.39 -9.53
CA LYS A 115 -12.32 3.69 -10.23
C LYS A 115 -10.94 3.88 -10.88
N TYR A 116 -9.88 3.23 -10.39
CA TYR A 116 -8.55 3.35 -10.98
C TYR A 116 -8.40 2.50 -12.24
N ALA A 117 -9.04 1.34 -12.29
CA ALA A 117 -9.11 0.54 -13.51
C ALA A 117 -9.85 1.31 -14.62
N VAL A 118 -10.95 1.99 -14.28
CA VAL A 118 -11.77 2.75 -15.25
C VAL A 118 -11.07 4.02 -15.74
N LYS A 119 -10.23 4.66 -14.92
CA LYS A 119 -9.50 5.89 -15.28
C LYS A 119 -8.24 5.65 -16.13
N GLY A 120 -8.04 4.44 -16.67
CA GLY A 120 -6.84 4.07 -17.42
C GLY A 120 -5.59 3.90 -16.54
N GLY A 121 -5.77 3.81 -15.22
CA GLY A 121 -4.71 3.48 -14.28
C GLY A 121 -4.49 1.97 -14.18
N THR A 122 -3.43 1.58 -13.47
CA THR A 122 -3.13 0.17 -13.18
C THR A 122 -3.56 -0.18 -11.76
N VAL A 123 -4.20 -1.34 -11.59
CA VAL A 123 -4.43 -1.95 -10.27
C VAL A 123 -3.45 -3.11 -10.11
N GLU A 124 -2.57 -2.99 -9.13
CA GLU A 124 -1.65 -4.04 -8.69
C GLU A 124 -2.28 -4.80 -7.53
N VAL A 125 -2.22 -6.13 -7.54
CA VAL A 125 -2.72 -6.98 -6.46
C VAL A 125 -1.57 -7.84 -5.94
N GLY A 126 -1.40 -7.88 -4.62
CA GLY A 126 -0.43 -8.75 -3.96
C GLY A 126 -1.09 -9.57 -2.86
N CYS A 127 -0.69 -10.84 -2.75
CA CYS A 127 -1.17 -11.75 -1.71
C CYS A 127 -0.16 -12.89 -1.49
N SER A 128 -0.41 -13.73 -0.47
CA SER A 128 0.43 -14.92 -0.25
C SER A 128 0.21 -15.95 -1.37
N LYS A 129 1.22 -16.78 -1.66
CA LYS A 129 1.08 -17.89 -2.63
C LYS A 129 -0.11 -18.80 -2.33
N LYS A 130 -0.36 -19.06 -1.03
CA LYS A 130 -1.51 -19.86 -0.61
C LYS A 130 -2.84 -19.18 -0.99
N THR A 131 -2.94 -17.87 -0.79
CA THR A 131 -4.12 -17.08 -1.19
C THR A 131 -4.29 -17.08 -2.70
N GLU A 132 -3.21 -16.87 -3.45
CA GLU A 132 -3.20 -16.90 -4.91
C GLU A 132 -3.74 -18.24 -5.46
N LEU A 133 -3.17 -19.36 -5.00
CA LEU A 133 -3.62 -20.71 -5.34
C LEU A 133 -5.11 -20.90 -5.01
N ALA A 134 -5.55 -20.45 -3.84
CA ALA A 134 -6.94 -20.56 -3.43
C ALA A 134 -7.90 -19.74 -4.31
N LEU A 135 -7.46 -18.61 -4.86
CA LEU A 135 -8.25 -17.79 -5.78
C LEU A 135 -8.33 -18.44 -7.17
N GLN A 136 -7.25 -19.04 -7.64
CA GLN A 136 -7.21 -19.73 -8.95
C GLN A 136 -8.11 -20.98 -8.98
N LEU A 137 -8.32 -21.63 -7.83
CA LEU A 137 -9.14 -22.84 -7.71
C LEU A 137 -10.63 -22.56 -7.50
N ARG A 138 -11.06 -21.29 -7.39
CA ARG A 138 -12.49 -20.96 -7.25
C ARG A 138 -13.16 -20.92 -8.63
N PRO A 139 -14.25 -21.68 -8.86
CA PRO A 139 -15.10 -21.44 -10.02
C PRO A 139 -15.71 -20.03 -9.92
N PHE A 140 -15.75 -19.32 -11.04
CA PHE A 140 -16.37 -17.99 -11.17
C PHE A 140 -17.88 -18.07 -11.04
#